data_AF-A0A3C1LSB3-F1
#
_entry.id   AF-A0A3C1LSB3-F1
#
_cell.length_a   1.000
_cell.length_b   1.000
_cell.length_c   1.000
_cell.angle_alpha   90.00
_cell.angle_beta   90.00
_cell.angle_gamma   90.00
#
_symmetry.space_group_name_H-M   'P 1'
#
loop_
_entity.id
_entity.type
_entity.pdbx_description
1 polymer ?
#
loop_
_entity_poly.entity_id
_entity_poly.type
_entity_poly.pdbx_seq_one_letter_code
_entity_poly.pdbx_strand_id
1 'polypeptide(L)' 'MTEKVINQILAVRETGRTNMFDVNMVQMIANEMEFYELVVFIEEHKSDYVQFILSGKTECENS' A
#
# COMPACT_ATOMS: atom_id res chain seq x y z
N MET A 1 1.82 -0.86 -10.13
CA MET A 1 1.93 -0.02 -8.92
C MET A 1 2.85 1.17 -9.21
N THR A 2 2.51 2.39 -8.78
CA THR A 2 3.34 3.59 -8.99
C THR A 2 4.33 3.77 -7.84
N GLU A 3 5.44 4.49 -8.08
CA GLU A 3 6.38 4.89 -7.00
C GLU A 3 5.70 5.65 -5.87
N LYS A 4 4.69 6.45 -6.20
CA LYS A 4 3.91 7.20 -5.20
C LYS A 4 3.11 6.27 -4.30
N VAL A 5 2.41 5.28 -4.86
CA VAL A 5 1.69 4.26 -4.09
C VAL A 5 2.66 3.47 -3.20
N ILE A 6 3.84 3.10 -3.71
CA ILE A 6 4.87 2.42 -2.91
C ILE A 6 5.27 3.26 -1.70
N ASN A 7 5.60 4.53 -1.91
CA ASN A 7 6.00 5.42 -0.82
C ASN A 7 4.89 5.60 0.21
N GLN A 8 3.63 5.66 -0.22
CA GLN A 8 2.48 5.73 0.67
C GLN A 8 2.32 4.44 1.51
N ILE A 9 2.51 3.26 0.90
CA ILE A 9 2.48 1.97 1.63
C ILE A 9 3.58 1.92 2.68
N LEU A 10 4.79 2.35 2.31
CA LEU A 10 5.93 2.39 3.24
C LEU A 10 5.68 3.37 4.39
N ALA A 11 5.16 4.56 4.11
CA ALA A 11 4.81 5.53 5.15
C ALA A 11 3.74 5.00 6.12
N VAL A 12 2.70 4.30 5.62
CA VAL A 12 1.71 3.64 6.48
C VAL A 12 2.37 2.53 7.32
N ARG A 13 3.27 1.74 6.72
CA ARG A 13 4.01 0.68 7.42
C ARG A 13 4.89 1.23 8.54
N GLU A 14 5.57 2.36 8.31
CA GLU A 14 6.43 3.02 9.28
C GLU A 14 5.66 3.52 10.51
N THR A 15 4.35 3.77 10.39
CA THR A 15 3.52 4.13 11.57
C THR A 15 3.45 3.00 12.60
N GLY A 16 3.61 1.73 12.18
CA GLY A 16 3.49 0.56 13.04
C GLY A 16 2.09 0.36 13.67
N ARG A 17 1.07 1.11 13.22
CA ARG A 17 -0.27 1.11 13.83
C ARG A 17 -1.11 -0.12 13.51
N THR A 18 -0.84 -0.79 12.39
CA THR A 18 -1.61 -1.94 11.94
C THR A 18 -0.74 -2.99 11.26
N ASN A 19 -1.26 -4.21 11.17
CA ASN A 19 -0.72 -5.22 10.27
C ASN A 19 -1.04 -4.84 8.83
N MET A 20 -0.06 -4.91 7.92
CA MET A 20 -0.25 -4.51 6.53
C MET A 20 -1.22 -5.44 5.75
N PHE A 21 -1.60 -6.61 6.29
CA PHE A 21 -2.67 -7.46 5.77
C PHE A 21 -4.07 -7.07 6.25
N ASP A 22 -4.19 -6.22 7.27
CA ASP A 22 -5.45 -5.60 7.64
C ASP A 22 -5.74 -4.42 6.70
N VAL A 23 -6.21 -4.79 5.51
CA VAL A 23 -6.44 -3.86 4.39
C VAL A 23 -7.42 -2.74 4.78
N ASN A 24 -8.45 -3.05 5.57
CA ASN A 24 -9.43 -2.04 5.99
C ASN A 24 -8.78 -0.99 6.90
N MET A 25 -7.97 -1.43 7.87
CA MET A 25 -7.24 -0.51 8.74
C MET A 25 -6.16 0.27 7.97
N VAL A 26 -5.49 -0.35 7.00
CA VAL A 26 -4.54 0.34 6.11
C VAL A 26 -5.24 1.44 5.32
N GLN A 27 -6.43 1.19 4.76
CA GLN A 27 -7.20 2.21 4.04
C GLN A 27 -7.65 3.34 4.97
N MET A 28 -8.05 3.04 6.21
CA MET A 28 -8.38 4.06 7.20
C MET A 28 -7.17 4.96 7.51
N ILE A 29 -6.02 4.38 7.80
CA ILE A 29 -4.78 5.12 8.10
C ILE A 29 -4.32 5.91 6.87
N ALA A 30 -4.39 5.31 5.68
CA ALA A 30 -4.07 5.99 4.43
C ALA A 30 -4.99 7.20 4.20
N ASN A 31 -6.28 7.08 4.48
CA ASN A 31 -7.23 8.20 4.39
C ASN A 31 -6.94 9.29 5.44
N GLU A 32 -6.60 8.93 6.68
CA GLU A 32 -6.15 9.88 7.72
C GLU A 32 -4.88 10.64 7.31
N MET A 33 -3.99 10.00 6.55
CA MET A 33 -2.76 10.58 6.02
C MET A 33 -2.93 11.25 4.64
N GLU A 34 -4.16 11.39 4.15
CA GLU A 34 -4.51 11.97 2.83
C GLU A 34 -3.90 11.21 1.63
N PHE A 35 -3.58 9.93 1.80
CA PHE A 35 -3.06 9.05 0.75
C PHE A 35 -4.20 8.45 -0.09
N TYR A 36 -5.00 9.31 -0.71
CA TYR A 36 -6.17 8.90 -1.50
C TYR A 36 -5.82 7.97 -2.67
N GLU A 37 -4.64 8.14 -3.27
CA GLU A 37 -4.16 7.25 -4.35
C GLU A 37 -3.93 5.82 -3.85
N LEU A 38 -3.39 5.64 -2.64
CA LEU A 38 -3.28 4.33 -2.00
C LEU A 38 -4.65 3.74 -1.67
N VAL A 39 -5.59 4.56 -1.18
CA VAL A 39 -6.95 4.10 -0.88
C VAL A 39 -7.62 3.53 -2.13
N VAL A 40 -7.62 4.30 -3.23
CA VAL A 40 -8.17 3.88 -4.52
C VAL A 40 -7.42 2.67 -5.08
N PHE A 41 -6.09 2.67 -5.02
CA PHE A 41 -5.28 1.54 -5.48
C PHE A 41 -5.63 0.24 -4.76
N ILE A 42 -5.84 0.29 -3.44
CA ILE A 42 -6.23 -0.91 -2.67
C ILE A 42 -7.61 -1.41 -3.09
N GLU A 43 -8.55 -0.52 -3.41
CA GLU A 43 -9.90 -0.91 -3.87
C GLU A 43 -9.86 -1.57 -5.25
N GLU A 44 -9.10 -0.99 -6.18
CA GLU A 44 -9.04 -1.46 -7.58
C GLU A 44 -8.07 -2.64 -7.77
N HIS A 45 -6.98 -2.69 -6.99
CA HIS A 45 -5.83 -3.58 -7.19
C HIS A 45 -5.39 -4.28 -5.89
N LYS A 46 -6.36 -4.77 -5.10
CA LYS A 46 -6.09 -5.47 -3.83
C LYS A 46 -5.11 -6.64 -3.94
N SER A 47 -5.17 -7.42 -5.03
CA SER A 47 -4.25 -8.54 -5.27
C SER A 47 -2.80 -8.07 -5.34
N ASP A 48 -2.56 -6.95 -6.02
CA ASP A 48 -1.23 -6.40 -6.28
C ASP A 48 -0.65 -5.81 -5.00
N TYR A 49 -1.50 -5.15 -4.20
CA TYR A 49 -1.15 -4.73 -2.85
C TYR A 49 -0.70 -5.92 -1.99
N VAL A 50 -1.50 -6.98 -1.90
CA VAL A 50 -1.16 -8.16 -1.07
C VAL A 50 0.11 -8.84 -1.59
N GLN A 51 0.27 -8.96 -2.90
CA GLN A 51 1.47 -9.51 -3.53
C GLN A 51 2.70 -8.67 -3.21
N PHE A 52 2.58 -7.34 -3.19
CA PHE A 52 3.67 -6.45 -2.80
C PHE A 52 4.06 -6.63 -1.33
N ILE A 53 3.08 -6.71 -0.41
CA ILE A 53 3.36 -6.96 1.01
C ILE A 53 4.08 -8.32 1.22
N LEU A 54 3.74 -9.35 0.44
CA LEU A 54 4.35 -10.68 0.52
C LEU A 54 5.75 -10.74 -0.10
N SER A 55 5.93 -10.15 -1.28
CA SER A 55 7.14 -10.33 -2.08
C SER A 55 8.16 -9.20 -1.92
N GLY A 56 7.71 -8.01 -1.50
CA GLY A 56 8.50 -6.78 -1.54
C GLY A 56 8.87 -6.33 -2.95
N LYS A 57 8.42 -7.04 -3.99
CA LYS A 57 8.79 -6.79 -5.38
C LYS A 57 7.76 -5.92 -6.06
N THR A 58 8.26 -5.01 -6.86
CA THR A 58 7.46 -4.20 -7.77
C THR A 58 7.85 -4.63 -9.17
N GLU A 59 6.93 -4.65 -10.13
CA GLU A 59 7.21 -5.08 -11.51
C GLU A 59 8.28 -4.21 -12.22
N CYS A 60 8.83 -3.20 -11.54
CA CYS A 60 9.91 -2.33 -12.00
C CYS A 60 11.34 -2.88 -11.78
N GLU A 61 11.54 -4.02 -11.09
CA GLU A 61 12.85 -4.72 -11.10
C GLU A 61 13.00 -5.59 -12.36
N ASN A 62 12.77 -5.05 -13.55
CA ASN A 62 13.06 -5.72 -14.83
C ASN A 62 13.31 -4.66 -15.92
N SER A 63 14.38 -3.87 -15.79
CA SER A 63 14.94 -3.05 -16.87
C SER A 63 16.43 -2.83 -16.64
#